data_AF-A0A3M6ZK59-F1
#
_entry.id   AF-A0A3M6ZK59-F1
#
_cell.length_a   1.000
_cell.length_b   1.000
_cell.length_c   1.000
_cell.angle_alpha   90.00
_cell.angle_beta   90.00
_cell.angle_gamma   90.00
#
_symmetry.space_group_name_H-M   'P 1'
#
loop_
_entity.id
_entity.type
_entity.pdbx_description
1 polymer ?
#
loop_
_entity_poly.entity_id
_entity_poly.type
_entity_poly.pdbx_seq_one_letter_code
_entity_poly.pdbx_strand_id
1 'polypeptide(L)'
;MENADDSEHEHMSGHALMATAPPHSHVMQKPAEKYPHQMPLDLGPDGLSKLLDLSNRLPFDRYTEVTPVMAWTTILRHERVRELTEADIQTIKEDLSTKVRCYGFGAVLEEFELDDALTNVFAQKDPIPTISYGMASQQIAAA
;
A
#
# COMPACT_ATOMS: atom_id res chain seq x y z
N MET A 1 13.42 -28.98 2.44
CA MET A 1 12.63 -29.49 1.30
C MET A 1 12.28 -28.26 0.49
N GLU A 2 13.20 -27.91 -0.41
CA GLU A 2 13.05 -26.83 -1.37
C GLU A 2 11.95 -27.23 -2.36
N ASN A 3 11.03 -26.32 -2.63
CA ASN A 3 10.05 -26.51 -3.68
C ASN A 3 10.76 -26.29 -5.02
N ALA A 4 10.59 -27.25 -5.92
CA ALA A 4 11.10 -27.21 -7.29
C ALA A 4 10.20 -26.31 -8.15
N ASP A 5 10.49 -25.02 -8.17
CA ASP A 5 10.18 -24.14 -9.31
C ASP A 5 11.14 -22.93 -9.35
N ASP A 6 12.44 -23.18 -9.21
CA ASP A 6 13.47 -22.22 -9.61
C ASP A 6 13.46 -22.10 -11.14
N SER A 7 12.88 -21.02 -11.66
CA SER A 7 13.05 -20.63 -13.06
C SER A 7 13.74 -19.27 -13.19
N GLU A 8 14.92 -19.15 -12.56
CA GLU A 8 16.03 -18.21 -12.85
C GLU A 8 15.75 -16.67 -12.87
N HIS A 9 14.48 -16.24 -12.79
CA HIS A 9 14.07 -14.86 -13.09
C HIS A 9 12.94 -14.32 -12.17
N GLU A 10 12.45 -15.09 -11.20
CA GLU A 10 11.37 -14.66 -10.29
C GLU A 10 11.75 -13.52 -9.34
N HIS A 11 13.04 -13.20 -9.22
CA HIS A 11 13.52 -12.07 -8.40
C HIS A 11 13.42 -10.72 -9.14
N MET A 12 13.06 -10.73 -10.43
CA MET A 12 12.99 -9.52 -11.24
C MET A 12 11.65 -8.81 -11.00
N SER A 13 11.68 -7.91 -10.00
CA SER A 13 10.63 -6.97 -9.59
C SER A 13 9.70 -6.55 -10.74
N GLY A 14 8.38 -6.66 -10.50
CA GLY A 14 7.26 -6.44 -11.43
C GLY A 14 7.19 -5.10 -12.18
N HIS A 15 8.22 -4.26 -12.07
CA HIS A 15 8.45 -3.16 -12.98
C HIS A 15 8.56 -3.66 -14.43
N ALA A 16 9.13 -4.84 -14.70
CA ALA A 16 9.35 -5.39 -16.05
C ALA A 16 8.10 -5.52 -16.94
N LEU A 17 6.88 -5.43 -16.36
CA LEU A 17 5.61 -5.53 -17.09
C LEU A 17 4.91 -4.18 -17.31
N MET A 18 5.50 -3.07 -16.86
CA MET A 18 5.03 -1.73 -17.22
C MET A 18 5.54 -1.32 -18.60
N ALA A 19 4.73 -0.60 -19.38
CA ALA A 19 5.12 -0.12 -20.72
C ALA A 19 6.41 0.71 -20.72
N THR A 20 6.74 1.37 -19.61
CA THR A 20 7.94 2.23 -19.48
C THR A 20 9.13 1.53 -18.83
N ALA A 21 9.02 0.23 -18.59
CA ALA A 21 10.04 -0.55 -17.91
C ALA A 21 11.22 -0.91 -18.83
N PRO A 22 12.42 -1.09 -18.26
CA PRO A 22 13.52 -1.65 -19.02
C PRO A 22 13.18 -3.03 -19.58
N PRO A 23 13.46 -3.29 -20.86
CA PRO A 23 13.35 -4.65 -21.40
C PRO A 23 14.37 -5.57 -20.71
N HIS A 24 14.05 -6.86 -20.65
CA HIS A 24 14.88 -7.89 -20.02
C HIS A 24 16.36 -7.83 -20.45
N SER A 25 16.61 -7.61 -21.75
CA SER A 25 17.95 -7.48 -22.31
C SER A 25 18.75 -6.32 -21.68
N HIS A 26 18.09 -5.21 -21.36
CA HIS A 26 18.73 -4.06 -20.71
C HIS A 26 19.08 -4.36 -19.25
N VAL A 27 18.16 -5.00 -18.51
CA VAL A 27 18.40 -5.39 -17.10
C VAL A 27 19.58 -6.36 -16.98
N MET A 28 19.68 -7.34 -17.89
CA MET A 28 20.76 -8.33 -17.87
C MET A 28 22.11 -7.78 -18.31
N GLN A 29 22.14 -6.89 -19.30
CA GLN A 29 23.40 -6.38 -19.83
C GLN A 29 23.93 -5.17 -19.06
N LYS A 30 23.04 -4.36 -18.47
CA LYS A 30 23.35 -3.05 -17.90
C LYS A 30 22.59 -2.79 -16.59
N PRO A 31 22.72 -3.65 -15.58
CA PRO A 31 21.92 -3.57 -14.35
C PRO A 31 22.13 -2.27 -13.54
N ALA A 32 23.28 -1.60 -13.69
CA ALA A 32 23.59 -0.35 -13.00
C ALA A 32 23.18 0.91 -13.78
N GLU A 33 22.78 0.76 -15.05
CA GLU A 33 22.37 1.88 -15.89
C GLU A 33 20.88 2.17 -15.68
N LYS A 34 20.54 3.45 -15.44
CA LYS A 34 19.14 3.86 -15.36
C LYS A 34 18.52 3.79 -16.75
N TYR A 35 17.53 2.93 -16.92
CA TYR A 35 16.76 2.91 -18.16
C TYR A 35 15.96 4.21 -18.31
N PRO A 36 16.13 4.95 -19.41
CA PRO A 36 15.36 6.16 -19.66
C PRO A 36 13.86 5.85 -19.71
N HIS A 37 13.03 6.74 -19.18
CA HIS A 37 11.58 6.65 -19.34
C HIS A 37 11.22 6.85 -20.81
N GLN A 38 10.86 5.77 -21.49
CA GLN A 38 10.47 5.78 -22.88
C GLN A 38 9.09 5.13 -23.03
N MET A 39 8.22 5.75 -23.81
CA MET A 39 7.04 5.06 -24.33
C MET A 39 7.51 3.97 -25.32
N PRO A 40 6.92 2.77 -25.31
CA PRO A 40 7.22 1.78 -26.34
C PRO A 40 6.99 2.38 -27.72
N LEU A 41 7.95 2.18 -28.63
CA LEU A 41 7.89 2.72 -29.99
C LEU A 41 6.64 2.25 -30.75
N ASP A 42 6.13 1.06 -30.40
CA ASP A 42 4.96 0.44 -31.04
C ASP A 42 3.63 0.81 -30.36
N LEU A 43 3.66 1.54 -29.24
CA LEU A 43 2.46 1.94 -28.51
C LEU A 43 1.99 3.32 -28.96
N GLY A 44 1.07 3.35 -29.92
CA GLY A 44 0.40 4.59 -30.34
C GLY A 44 -0.59 5.12 -29.29
N PRO A 45 -1.02 6.40 -29.41
CA PRO A 45 -2.00 7.03 -28.50
C PRO A 45 -3.32 6.24 -28.37
N ASP A 46 -3.75 5.59 -29.45
CA ASP A 46 -4.96 4.77 -29.47
C ASP A 46 -4.80 3.47 -28.66
N GLY A 47 -3.60 2.87 -28.70
CA GLY A 47 -3.26 1.70 -27.90
C GLY A 47 -3.25 2.04 -26.41
N LEU A 48 -2.66 3.19 -26.06
CA LEU A 48 -2.66 3.70 -24.69
C LEU A 48 -4.08 3.98 -24.18
N SER A 49 -4.91 4.63 -25.01
CA SER A 49 -6.30 4.93 -24.65
C SER A 49 -7.13 3.67 -24.40
N LYS A 50 -6.93 2.63 -25.21
CA LYS A 50 -7.57 1.32 -25.01
C LYS A 50 -7.09 0.61 -23.75
N LEU A 51 -5.79 0.64 -23.45
CA LEU A 51 -5.25 0.06 -22.23
C LEU A 51 -5.81 0.75 -20.97
N LEU A 52 -5.93 2.08 -21.00
CA LEU A 52 -6.54 2.86 -19.92
C LEU A 52 -8.04 2.55 -19.75
N ASP A 53 -8.79 2.47 -20.85
CA ASP A 53 -10.21 2.08 -20.83
C ASP A 53 -10.42 0.65 -20.31
N LEU A 54 -9.55 -0.29 -20.69
CA LEU A 54 -9.57 -1.67 -20.18
C LEU A 54 -9.20 -1.74 -18.70
N SER A 55 -8.18 -0.99 -18.27
CA SER A 55 -7.78 -0.92 -16.86
C SER A 55 -8.92 -0.39 -15.97
N ASN A 56 -9.69 0.59 -16.45
CA ASN A 56 -10.84 1.14 -15.75
C ASN A 56 -12.03 0.17 -15.67
N ARG A 57 -12.04 -0.87 -16.51
CA ARG A 57 -13.09 -1.89 -16.59
C ARG A 57 -12.69 -3.20 -15.94
N LEU A 58 -11.48 -3.29 -15.36
CA LEU A 58 -11.08 -4.46 -14.60
C LEU A 58 -12.10 -4.64 -13.47
N PRO A 59 -12.81 -5.78 -13.42
CA PRO A 59 -13.66 -6.08 -12.29
C PRO A 59 -12.71 -6.36 -11.14
N PHE A 60 -12.49 -5.35 -10.29
CA PHE A 60 -11.98 -5.59 -8.95
C PHE A 60 -13.08 -6.35 -8.21
N ASP A 61 -13.19 -7.65 -8.48
CA ASP A 61 -14.12 -8.59 -7.85
C ASP A 61 -13.82 -8.75 -6.34
N ARG A 62 -12.77 -8.06 -5.87
CA ARG A 62 -12.38 -7.84 -4.48
C ARG A 62 -12.29 -6.34 -4.23
N TYR A 63 -13.40 -5.70 -3.88
CA TYR A 63 -13.41 -4.30 -3.42
C TYR A 63 -12.56 -4.06 -2.15
N THR A 64 -11.94 -5.10 -1.60
CA THR A 64 -11.01 -5.01 -0.47
C THR A 64 -9.58 -4.71 -0.91
N GLU A 65 -9.18 -4.94 -2.16
CA GLU A 65 -7.80 -4.66 -2.58
C GLU A 65 -7.68 -3.21 -3.08
N VAL A 66 -6.80 -2.42 -2.46
CA VAL A 66 -6.47 -1.05 -2.86
C VAL A 66 -5.03 -0.96 -3.35
N THR A 67 -4.79 -0.17 -4.40
CA THR A 67 -3.42 0.10 -4.86
C THR A 67 -2.74 1.11 -3.93
N PRO A 68 -1.38 1.15 -3.86
CA PRO A 68 -0.67 2.14 -3.06
C PRO A 68 -1.07 3.59 -3.38
N VAL A 69 -1.36 3.92 -4.66
CA VAL A 69 -1.82 5.26 -5.05
C VAL A 69 -3.23 5.55 -4.52
N MET A 70 -4.12 4.56 -4.56
CA MET A 70 -5.46 4.67 -3.95
C MET A 70 -5.35 4.85 -2.44
N ALA A 71 -4.50 4.09 -1.75
CA ALA A 71 -4.27 4.23 -0.32
C ALA A 71 -3.80 5.63 0.07
N TRP A 72 -2.79 6.19 -0.62
CA TRP A 72 -2.36 7.57 -0.39
C TRP A 72 -3.46 8.60 -0.70
N THR A 73 -4.26 8.35 -1.73
CA THR A 73 -5.42 9.21 -2.05
C THR A 73 -6.45 9.19 -0.91
N THR A 74 -6.72 8.03 -0.33
CA THR A 74 -7.61 7.88 0.83
C THR A 74 -7.05 8.61 2.05
N ILE A 75 -5.75 8.44 2.38
CA ILE A 75 -5.09 9.15 3.48
C ILE A 75 -5.20 10.67 3.30
N LEU A 76 -4.91 11.18 2.10
CA LEU A 76 -4.97 12.61 1.80
C LEU A 76 -6.39 13.19 1.85
N ARG A 77 -7.41 12.36 1.66
CA ARG A 77 -8.83 12.74 1.73
C ARG A 77 -9.45 12.52 3.11
N HIS A 78 -8.72 11.90 4.04
CA HIS A 78 -9.22 11.61 5.38
C HIS A 78 -9.59 12.91 6.12
N GLU A 79 -10.73 12.94 6.81
CA GLU A 79 -11.21 14.15 7.49
C GLU A 79 -10.22 14.70 8.53
N ARG A 80 -9.54 13.80 9.23
CA ARG A 80 -8.50 14.09 10.24
C ARG A 80 -7.08 14.21 9.66
N VAL A 81 -6.90 14.29 8.34
CA VAL A 81 -5.57 14.35 7.69
C VAL A 81 -4.70 15.49 8.26
N ARG A 82 -5.32 16.59 8.69
CA ARG A 82 -4.63 17.76 9.27
C ARG A 82 -3.98 17.48 10.63
N GLU A 83 -4.33 16.39 11.29
CA GLU A 83 -3.76 15.96 12.58
C GLU A 83 -2.51 15.09 12.40
N LEU A 84 -2.24 14.64 11.17
CA LEU A 84 -1.09 13.82 10.83
C LEU A 84 0.16 14.70 10.68
N THR A 85 1.21 14.33 11.41
CA THR A 85 2.56 14.88 11.30
C THR A 85 3.39 14.06 10.33
N GLU A 86 4.57 14.56 9.96
CA GLU A 86 5.53 13.81 9.14
C GLU A 86 5.87 12.45 9.78
N ALA A 87 6.05 12.41 11.11
CA ALA A 87 6.33 11.18 11.84
C ALA A 87 5.18 10.17 11.72
N ASP A 88 3.94 10.63 11.83
CA ASP A 88 2.76 9.77 11.69
C ASP A 88 2.66 9.17 10.28
N ILE A 89 2.95 9.98 9.25
CA ILE A 89 2.96 9.52 7.86
C ILE A 89 4.08 8.48 7.63
N GLN A 90 5.25 8.65 8.24
CA GLN A 90 6.31 7.64 8.18
C GLN A 90 5.88 6.35 8.87
N THR A 91 5.23 6.42 10.04
CA THR A 91 4.70 5.23 10.72
C THR A 91 3.68 4.49 9.85
N ILE A 92 2.73 5.19 9.23
CA ILE A 92 1.76 4.59 8.30
C ILE A 92 2.48 3.94 7.12
N LYS A 93 3.46 4.64 6.53
CA LYS A 93 4.23 4.11 5.40
C LYS A 93 4.98 2.83 5.78
N GLU A 94 5.68 2.83 6.91
CA GLU A 94 6.46 1.69 7.38
C GLU A 94 5.56 0.48 7.64
N ASP A 95 4.40 0.69 8.28
CA ASP A 95 3.41 -0.35 8.51
C ASP A 95 2.87 -0.95 7.20
N LEU A 96 2.34 -0.09 6.31
CA LEU A 96 1.76 -0.54 5.04
C LEU A 96 2.78 -1.19 4.12
N SER A 97 4.05 -0.76 4.12
CA SER A 97 5.09 -1.33 3.27
C SER A 97 5.32 -2.82 3.53
N THR A 98 5.04 -3.30 4.75
CA THR A 98 5.16 -4.73 5.09
C THR A 98 3.97 -5.57 4.63
N LYS A 99 2.86 -4.92 4.23
CA LYS A 99 1.59 -5.55 3.87
C LYS A 99 1.31 -5.51 2.35
N VAL A 100 2.17 -4.84 1.58
CA VAL A 100 2.05 -4.78 0.13
C VAL A 100 2.28 -6.16 -0.51
N ARG A 101 1.29 -6.61 -1.27
CA ARG A 101 1.35 -7.79 -2.13
C ARG A 101 1.67 -7.34 -3.54
N CYS A 102 2.83 -7.78 -4.05
CA CYS A 102 3.24 -7.52 -5.43
C CYS A 102 2.79 -8.68 -6.32
N TYR A 103 1.95 -8.36 -7.29
CA TYR A 103 1.63 -9.23 -8.42
C TYR A 103 2.44 -8.78 -9.63
N GLY A 104 2.68 -9.67 -10.60
CA GLY A 104 3.51 -9.34 -11.77
C GLY A 104 3.10 -8.06 -12.51
N PHE A 105 1.82 -7.67 -12.45
CA PHE A 105 1.26 -6.49 -13.11
C PHE A 105 1.04 -5.27 -12.18
N GLY A 106 1.34 -5.36 -10.89
CA GLY A 106 1.08 -4.26 -9.95
C GLY A 106 1.17 -4.65 -8.48
N ALA A 107 0.90 -3.69 -7.61
CA ALA A 107 0.93 -3.91 -6.17
C ALA A 107 -0.41 -3.52 -5.54
N VAL A 108 -0.85 -4.29 -4.55
CA VAL A 108 -2.05 -4.01 -3.77
C VAL A 108 -1.79 -4.24 -2.29
N LEU A 109 -2.65 -3.67 -1.46
CA LEU A 109 -2.82 -3.98 -0.06
C LEU A 109 -4.32 -4.13 0.19
N GLU A 110 -4.71 -4.72 1.31
CA GLU A 110 -6.12 -4.81 1.67
C GLU A 110 -6.57 -3.48 2.31
N GLU A 111 -7.82 -3.10 2.09
CA GLU A 111 -8.43 -1.85 2.57
C GLU A 111 -8.43 -1.80 4.09
N PHE A 112 -8.72 -2.93 4.74
CA PHE A 112 -8.65 -3.01 6.21
C PHE A 112 -7.24 -2.77 6.75
N GLU A 113 -6.18 -3.11 5.99
CA GLU A 113 -4.80 -2.88 6.42
C GLU A 113 -4.47 -1.38 6.45
N LEU A 114 -5.10 -0.61 5.56
CA LEU A 114 -5.06 0.84 5.54
C LEU A 114 -5.85 1.46 6.70
N ASP A 115 -7.08 0.99 6.91
CA ASP A 115 -7.94 1.47 7.98
C ASP A 115 -7.33 1.20 9.37
N ASP A 116 -6.71 0.02 9.56
CA ASP A 116 -6.00 -0.33 10.78
C ASP A 116 -4.79 0.58 11.01
N ALA A 117 -3.99 0.86 9.97
CA ALA A 117 -2.83 1.73 10.08
C ALA A 117 -3.22 3.16 10.50
N LEU A 118 -4.28 3.70 9.91
CA LEU A 118 -4.83 5.01 10.27
C LEU A 118 -5.40 5.01 11.69
N THR A 119 -6.20 4.00 12.03
CA THR A 119 -6.80 3.85 13.36
C THR A 119 -5.73 3.78 14.45
N ASN A 120 -4.66 3.02 14.24
CA ASN A 120 -3.56 2.89 15.19
C ASN A 120 -2.86 4.24 15.45
N VAL A 121 -2.63 5.04 14.41
CA VAL A 121 -2.04 6.38 14.55
C VAL A 121 -2.98 7.35 15.25
N PHE A 122 -4.27 7.37 14.89
CA PHE A 122 -5.23 8.27 15.54
C PHE A 122 -5.49 7.88 17.01
N ALA A 123 -5.51 6.58 17.32
CA ALA A 123 -5.67 6.10 18.69
C ALA A 123 -4.52 6.52 19.62
N GLN A 124 -3.30 6.71 19.10
CA GLN A 124 -2.17 7.25 19.87
C GLN A 124 -2.32 8.75 20.16
N LYS A 125 -3.13 9.46 19.39
CA LYS A 125 -3.41 10.90 19.54
C LYS A 125 -4.63 11.17 20.42
N ASP A 126 -5.60 10.26 20.40
CA ASP A 126 -6.80 10.37 21.20
C ASP A 126 -6.48 10.04 22.67
N PRO A 127 -6.75 10.95 23.63
CA PRO A 127 -6.50 10.68 25.04
C PRO A 127 -7.40 9.53 25.51
N ILE A 128 -6.79 8.49 26.09
CA ILE A 128 -7.51 7.40 26.76
C ILE A 128 -8.45 8.03 27.80
N PRO A 129 -9.77 7.74 27.80
CA PRO A 129 -10.64 8.20 28.87
C PRO A 129 -10.16 7.56 30.17
N THR A 130 -9.59 8.37 31.05
CA THR A 130 -9.24 7.97 32.42
C THR A 130 -10.53 7.53 33.12
N ILE A 131 -10.80 6.23 33.18
CA ILE A 131 -11.85 5.67 34.03
C ILE A 131 -11.43 5.93 35.48
N SER A 132 -11.95 7.01 36.06
CA SER A 132 -11.84 7.30 37.48
C SER A 132 -12.61 6.23 38.25
N TYR A 133 -11.90 5.18 38.70
CA TYR A 133 -12.41 4.28 39.74
C TYR A 133 -12.46 5.06 41.06
N GLY A 134 -13.55 5.81 41.23
CA GLY A 134 -13.90 6.44 42.51
C GLY A 134 -14.17 5.38 43.57
N MET A 135 -13.36 5.41 44.63
CA MET A 135 -13.42 4.50 45.77
C MET A 135 -14.80 4.49 46.44
N ALA A 136 -15.44 3.33 46.51
CA ALA A 136 -16.56 3.07 47.42
C ALA A 136 -16.09 2.23 48.61
N SER A 137 -15.33 2.84 49.51
CA SER A 137 -15.10 2.30 50.86
C SER A 137 -16.31 2.67 51.72
N GLN A 138 -17.43 1.98 51.55
CA GLN A 138 -18.53 2.09 52.51
C GLN A 138 -18.12 1.43 53.82
N GLN A 139 -18.08 2.26 54.84
CA GLN A 139 -17.87 1.95 56.25
C GLN A 139 -18.90 0.91 56.70
N ILE A 140 -18.42 -0.20 57.28
CA ILE A 140 -19.26 -1.04 58.14
C ILE A 140 -18.99 -0.55 59.57
N ALA A 141 -19.82 0.36 60.05
CA ALA A 141 -19.92 0.72 61.46
C ALA A 141 -21.15 0.01 62.07
N ALA A 142 -20.86 -0.84 63.05
CA ALA A 142 -21.67 -1.37 64.15
C ALA A 142 -23.21 -1.29 64.12
N ALA A 143 -23.84 -2.46 64.30
CA ALA A 143 -24.83 -2.73 65.36
C ALA A 143 -24.83 -4.23 65.71
#